data_AF-A0A0F9K395-F1
#
_entry.id   AF-A0A0F9K395-F1
#
_cell.length_a   1.000
_cell.length_b   1.000
_cell.length_c   1.000
_cell.angle_alpha   90.00
_cell.angle_beta   90.00
_cell.angle_gamma   90.00
#
_symmetry.space_group_name_H-M   'P 1'
#
loop_
_entity.id
_entity.type
_entity.pdbx_description
1 polymer ?
#
loop_
_entity_poly.entity_id
_entity_poly.type
_entity_poly.pdbx_seq_one_letter_code
_entity_poly.pdbx_strand_id
1 'polypeptide(L)'
;MRNRYNLMLKSDVVTERDTKFPDIMTFPIQDFKFSEAPLEYYLKKIDIERPDLFIAKLYGASEFDDIVYWLNNIANIDDVEVGQKILIPSSSDMERFYLENLR
;
A
#
# COMPACT_ATOMS: atom_id res chain seq x y z
N MET A 1 -13.21 1.78 4.22
CA MET A 1 -12.14 0.99 3.60
C MET A 1 -11.01 1.93 3.27
N ARG A 2 -9.91 1.85 4.02
CA ARG A 2 -8.66 2.52 3.66
C ARG A 2 -8.10 1.82 2.42
N ASN A 3 -7.67 2.58 1.43
CA ASN A 3 -7.03 2.06 0.23
C ASN A 3 -6.19 3.18 -0.40
N ARG A 4 -5.30 2.82 -1.32
CA ARG A 4 -4.46 3.76 -2.06
C ARG A 4 -5.26 4.75 -2.92
N TYR A 5 -6.44 4.36 -3.40
CA TYR A 5 -7.26 5.18 -4.30
C TYR A 5 -7.81 6.42 -3.60
N ASN A 6 -8.04 6.35 -2.29
CA ASN A 6 -8.44 7.50 -1.46
C ASN A 6 -7.33 8.55 -1.34
N LEU A 7 -6.08 8.19 -1.66
CA LEU A 7 -4.92 9.08 -1.62
C LEU A 7 -4.58 9.67 -3.00
N MET A 8 -5.31 9.26 -4.05
CA MET A 8 -5.10 9.72 -5.43
C MET A 8 -6.08 10.83 -5.80
N LEU A 9 -5.63 11.75 -6.65
CA LEU A 9 -6.51 12.70 -7.33
C LEU A 9 -7.25 12.01 -8.49
N LYS A 10 -8.37 12.61 -8.91
CA LYS A 10 -9.06 12.23 -10.12
C LYS A 10 -8.27 12.70 -11.34
N SER A 11 -8.19 11.87 -12.36
CA SER A 11 -7.63 12.21 -13.67
C SER A 11 -8.41 13.34 -14.34
N ASP A 12 -7.70 14.11 -15.16
CA ASP A 12 -8.29 15.12 -16.05
C ASP A 12 -9.00 14.49 -17.25
N VAL A 13 -8.73 13.22 -17.56
CA VAL A 13 -9.38 12.50 -18.66
C VAL A 13 -10.75 12.01 -18.22
N VAL A 14 -11.75 12.40 -19.01
CA VAL A 14 -13.16 12.07 -18.77
C VAL A 14 -13.60 11.03 -19.79
N THR A 15 -14.25 9.98 -19.32
CA THR A 15 -14.87 8.98 -20.21
C THR A 15 -16.12 9.53 -20.91
N GLU A 16 -16.62 8.81 -21.92
CA GLU A 16 -17.89 9.13 -22.60
C GLU A 16 -19.11 9.26 -21.65
N ARG A 17 -18.99 8.76 -20.40
CA ARG A 17 -20.03 8.79 -19.36
C ARG A 17 -19.73 9.76 -18.22
N ASP A 18 -18.90 10.77 -18.44
CA ASP A 18 -18.51 11.78 -17.45
C ASP A 18 -17.83 11.22 -16.18
N THR A 19 -17.31 10.00 -16.25
CA THR A 19 -16.62 9.34 -15.13
C THR A 19 -15.12 9.60 -15.21
N LYS A 20 -14.53 10.07 -14.11
CA LYS A 20 -13.08 10.28 -13.94
C LYS A 20 -12.48 9.14 -13.12
N PHE A 21 -11.35 8.59 -13.58
CA PHE A 21 -10.61 7.54 -12.87
C PHE A 21 -9.55 8.13 -11.93
N PRO A 22 -9.07 7.38 -10.93
CA PRO A 22 -7.92 7.77 -10.12
C PRO A 22 -6.66 7.91 -10.97
N ASP A 23 -5.88 8.97 -10.76
CA ASP A 23 -4.57 9.16 -11.38
C ASP A 23 -3.47 8.59 -10.50
N ILE A 24 -2.86 7.50 -10.97
CA ILE A 24 -1.80 6.78 -10.26
C ILE A 24 -0.56 7.65 -10.00
N MET A 25 -0.27 8.63 -10.88
CA MET A 25 0.89 9.52 -10.75
C MET A 25 0.74 10.54 -9.63
N THR A 26 -0.46 10.65 -9.05
CA THR A 26 -0.75 11.57 -7.95
C THR A 26 -0.66 10.92 -6.58
N PHE A 27 -0.40 9.61 -6.53
CA PHE A 27 -0.22 8.89 -5.27
C PHE A 27 1.03 9.40 -4.53
N PRO A 28 0.90 9.90 -3.29
CA PRO A 28 1.97 10.63 -2.61
C PRO A 28 2.99 9.71 -1.91
N ILE A 29 3.45 8.65 -2.57
CA ILE A 29 4.32 7.64 -1.94
C ILE A 29 5.65 8.23 -1.41
N GLN A 30 6.15 9.26 -2.09
CA GLN A 30 7.36 10.01 -1.72
C GLN A 30 7.25 10.75 -0.38
N ASP A 31 6.02 11.00 0.10
CA ASP A 31 5.78 11.68 1.37
C ASP A 31 5.83 10.71 2.56
N PHE A 32 5.97 9.41 2.30
CA PHE A 32 6.10 8.40 3.35
C PHE A 32 7.41 8.59 4.13
N LYS A 33 7.29 8.64 5.46
CA LYS A 33 8.42 8.80 6.38
C LYS A 33 8.39 7.76 7.47
N PHE A 34 9.52 7.06 7.63
CA PHE A 34 9.76 6.15 8.74
C PHE A 34 10.06 6.96 10.01
N SER A 35 9.28 6.74 11.08
CA SER A 35 9.62 7.30 12.41
C SER A 35 10.58 6.40 13.17
N GLU A 36 10.55 5.10 12.88
CA GLU A 36 11.43 4.07 13.42
C GLU A 36 11.97 3.18 12.30
N ALA A 37 12.99 2.39 12.59
CA ALA A 37 13.56 1.48 11.59
C ALA A 37 12.49 0.45 11.15
N PRO A 38 12.23 0.30 9.84
CA PRO A 38 11.26 -0.69 9.37
C PRO A 38 11.75 -2.10 9.68
N LEU A 39 10.80 -3.00 9.92
CA LEU A 39 11.10 -4.42 10.10
C LEU A 39 11.41 -5.04 8.73
N GLU A 40 12.61 -5.60 8.58
CA GLU A 40 12.93 -6.44 7.43
C GLU A 40 12.28 -7.82 7.60
N TYR A 41 11.48 -8.24 6.63
CA TYR A 41 10.77 -9.52 6.66
C TYR A 41 10.96 -10.28 5.35
N TYR A 42 11.19 -11.58 5.45
CA TYR A 42 11.31 -12.49 4.31
C TYR A 42 9.99 -13.23 4.13
N LEU A 43 9.35 -13.03 2.99
CA LEU A 43 8.01 -13.55 2.72
C LEU A 43 7.99 -15.07 2.65
N LYS A 44 7.03 -15.68 3.34
CA LYS A 44 6.78 -17.12 3.26
C LYS A 44 5.70 -17.38 2.22
N LYS A 45 5.62 -18.63 1.77
CA LYS A 45 4.57 -19.07 0.83
C LYS A 45 3.16 -18.70 1.30
N ILE A 46 2.86 -18.88 2.59
CA ILE A 46 1.55 -18.53 3.14
C ILE A 46 1.25 -17.03 3.11
N ASP A 47 2.28 -16.19 3.22
CA ASP A 47 2.13 -14.73 3.21
C ASP A 47 1.77 -14.24 1.79
N ILE A 48 2.25 -14.93 0.76
CA ILE A 48 1.95 -14.67 -0.66
C ILE A 48 0.58 -15.25 -1.04
N GLU A 49 0.24 -16.45 -0.57
CA GLU A 49 -1.07 -17.07 -0.84
C GLU A 49 -2.22 -16.37 -0.12
N ARG A 50 -1.95 -15.73 1.03
CA ARG A 50 -2.93 -15.03 1.88
C ARG A 50 -2.42 -13.66 2.32
N PRO A 51 -2.23 -12.72 1.38
CA PRO A 51 -1.72 -11.38 1.67
C PRO A 51 -2.66 -10.61 2.62
N ASP A 52 -3.97 -10.86 2.52
CA ASP A 52 -4.99 -10.31 3.38
C ASP A 52 -4.76 -10.65 4.87
N LEU A 53 -4.43 -11.91 5.17
CA LEU A 53 -4.15 -12.36 6.54
C LEU A 53 -2.80 -11.87 7.04
N PHE A 54 -1.81 -11.83 6.15
CA PHE A 54 -0.48 -11.32 6.48
C PHE A 54 -0.57 -9.86 6.94
N ILE A 55 -1.23 -9.01 6.17
CA ILE A 55 -1.41 -7.59 6.47
C ILE A 55 -2.30 -7.39 7.69
N ALA A 56 -3.41 -8.13 7.81
CA ALA A 56 -4.27 -8.08 9.00
C ALA A 56 -3.53 -8.45 10.29
N LYS A 57 -2.57 -9.39 10.23
CA LYS A 57 -1.74 -9.75 11.38
C LYS A 57 -0.76 -8.65 11.78
N LEU A 58 -0.26 -7.88 10.84
CA LEU A 58 0.69 -6.79 11.09
C LEU A 58 -0.02 -5.54 11.63
N TYR A 59 -1.13 -5.16 11.02
CA TYR A 59 -1.76 -3.85 11.24
C TYR A 59 -3.13 -3.93 11.93
N GLY A 60 -3.65 -5.13 12.20
CA GLY A 60 -5.01 -5.32 12.71
C GLY A 60 -6.11 -5.06 11.67
N ALA A 61 -5.72 -4.74 10.43
CA ALA A 61 -6.62 -4.48 9.30
C ALA A 61 -5.96 -4.98 8.00
N SER A 62 -6.73 -5.53 7.08
CA SER A 62 -6.25 -5.98 5.76
C SER A 62 -6.16 -4.83 4.73
N GLU A 63 -6.61 -3.64 5.10
CA GLU A 63 -6.81 -2.48 4.22
C GLU A 63 -5.52 -1.77 3.78
N PHE A 64 -4.37 -2.17 4.31
CA PHE A 64 -3.07 -1.55 4.03
C PHE A 64 -2.21 -2.35 3.04
N ASP A 65 -2.75 -3.43 2.47
CA ASP A 65 -2.03 -4.34 1.60
C ASP A 65 -1.41 -3.61 0.40
N ASP A 66 -2.24 -2.86 -0.30
CA ASP A 66 -1.89 -2.09 -1.47
C ASP A 66 -0.81 -1.04 -1.20
N ILE A 67 -0.89 -0.30 -0.09
CA ILE A 67 0.11 0.70 0.30
C ILE A 67 1.44 0.03 0.68
N VAL A 68 1.41 -1.06 1.45
CA VAL A 68 2.62 -1.78 1.90
C VAL A 68 3.38 -2.39 0.72
N TYR A 69 2.69 -3.04 -0.21
CA TYR A 69 3.35 -3.60 -1.39
C TYR A 69 3.95 -2.51 -2.27
N TRP A 70 3.25 -1.39 -2.43
CA TRP A 70 3.74 -0.31 -3.27
C TRP A 70 4.97 0.41 -2.69
N LEU A 71 5.03 0.57 -1.36
CA LEU A 71 6.24 1.04 -0.64
C LEU A 71 7.46 0.16 -0.91
N ASN A 72 7.23 -1.13 -1.20
CA ASN A 72 8.26 -2.11 -1.51
C ASN A 72 8.52 -2.26 -3.02
N ASN A 73 8.00 -1.35 -3.85
CA ASN A 73 8.06 -1.43 -5.32
C ASN A 73 7.46 -2.73 -5.88
N ILE A 74 6.46 -3.30 -5.20
CA ILE A 74 5.71 -4.47 -5.65
C ILE A 74 4.41 -3.99 -6.26
N ALA A 75 4.30 -4.08 -7.58
CA ALA A 75 3.11 -3.63 -8.33
C ALA A 75 1.98 -4.67 -8.30
N ASN A 76 2.33 -5.96 -8.34
CA ASN A 76 1.41 -7.08 -8.23
C ASN A 76 1.95 -8.12 -7.24
N ILE A 77 1.07 -8.68 -6.41
CA ILE A 77 1.40 -9.75 -5.46
C ILE A 77 1.84 -11.04 -6.19
N ASP A 78 1.37 -11.26 -7.42
CA ASP A 78 1.75 -12.42 -8.24
C ASP A 78 3.22 -12.38 -8.66
N ASP A 79 3.86 -11.20 -8.63
CA ASP A 79 5.28 -11.03 -8.98
C ASP A 79 6.21 -11.33 -7.79
N VAL A 80 5.66 -11.68 -6.63
CA VAL A 80 6.41 -11.86 -5.39
C VAL A 80 6.89 -13.30 -5.23
N GLU A 81 8.16 -13.44 -4.89
CA GLU A 81 8.77 -14.76 -4.68
C GLU A 81 8.90 -15.12 -3.18
N VAL A 82 8.84 -16.42 -2.89
CA VAL A 82 9.12 -16.92 -1.53
C VAL A 82 10.56 -16.58 -1.16
N GLY A 83 10.74 -15.97 0.00
CA GLY A 83 12.04 -15.48 0.47
C GLY A 83 12.37 -14.06 -0.01
N GLN A 84 11.49 -13.39 -0.75
CA GLN A 84 11.68 -11.98 -1.07
C GLN A 84 11.64 -11.14 0.20
N LYS A 85 12.60 -10.22 0.33
CA LYS A 85 12.67 -9.28 1.45
C LYS A 85 11.74 -8.11 1.19
N ILE A 86 10.92 -7.78 2.18
CA ILE A 86 10.12 -6.56 2.24
C ILE A 86 10.41 -5.78 3.52
N LEU A 87 10.21 -4.47 3.45
CA LEU A 87 10.22 -3.53 4.56
C LEU A 87 8.79 -3.38 5.06
N ILE A 88 8.60 -3.63 6.35
CA ILE A 88 7.32 -3.48 7.04
C ILE A 88 7.42 -2.21 7.91
N PRO A 89 6.75 -1.12 7.52
CA PRO A 89 6.62 0.06 8.36
C PRO A 89 5.77 -0.24 9.60
N SER A 90 5.91 0.56 10.64
CA SER A 90 5.06 0.44 11.82
C SER A 90 3.63 0.89 11.55
N SER A 91 2.69 0.38 12.35
CA SER A 91 1.28 0.79 12.24
C SER A 91 1.10 2.30 12.40
N SER A 92 1.87 2.93 13.30
CA SER A 92 1.85 4.38 13.51
C SER A 92 2.31 5.16 12.27
N ASP A 93 3.32 4.67 11.55
CA ASP A 93 3.79 5.30 10.31
C ASP A 93 2.77 5.16 9.19
N MET A 94 2.15 3.98 9.06
CA MET A 94 1.09 3.72 8.09
C MET A 94 -0.13 4.61 8.33
N GLU A 95 -0.60 4.71 9.58
CA GLU A 95 -1.74 5.56 9.92
C GLU A 95 -1.43 7.04 9.72
N ARG A 96 -0.26 7.51 10.16
CA ARG A 96 0.16 8.90 9.95
C ARG A 96 0.19 9.24 8.46
N PHE A 97 0.86 8.43 7.65
CA PHE A 97 0.92 8.63 6.20
C PHE A 97 -0.47 8.71 5.58
N TYR A 98 -1.36 7.76 5.92
CA TYR A 98 -2.71 7.73 5.38
C TYR A 98 -3.51 8.97 5.76
N LEU A 99 -3.46 9.40 7.02
CA LEU A 99 -4.21 10.56 7.52
C LEU A 99 -3.69 11.89 6.96
N GLU A 100 -2.38 12.04 6.83
CA GLU A 100 -1.76 13.27 6.28
C GLU A 100 -2.04 13.45 4.79
N ASN A 101 -2.31 12.37 4.06
CA ASN A 101 -2.50 12.36 2.62
C ASN A 101 -3.94 12.10 2.17
N LEU A 102 -4.88 11.92 3.11
CA LEU A 102 -6.28 11.72 2.80
C LEU A 102 -6.88 12.99 2.18
N ARG A 103 -7.52 12.85 1.02
CA ARG A 103 -8.12 13.96 0.24
C ARG A 103 -9.61 13.78 0.01
#